data_AF-A0A8J8CDZ2-F1
#
_entry.id   AF-A0A8J8CDZ2-F1
#
_cell.length_a   1.000
_cell.length_b   1.000
_cell.length_c   1.000
_cell.angle_alpha   90.00
_cell.angle_beta   90.00
_cell.angle_gamma   90.00
#
_symmetry.space_group_name_H-M   'P 1'
#
loop_
_entity.id
_entity.type
_entity.pdbx_description
1 polymer ?
#
loop_
_entity_poly.entity_id
_entity_poly.type
_entity_poly.pdbx_seq_one_letter_code
_entity_poly.pdbx_strand_id
1 'polypeptide(L)'
;MPDAGVKVSVLSNTTGFPMSEIAHYGIALALDADPERIHYFRRNRILRQLQGRYGSFMNRIVDEITVHGDLLELRNNFVEGSVILVPETIDENHSSFYTMNNGRRTISEFFIRQDGRVELIHGGVRFRKIA
;
A
#
# COMPACT_ATOMS: atom_id res chain seq x y z
N MET A 1 -17.69 0.10 22.35
CA MET A 1 -19.10 0.35 21.97
C MET A 1 -19.98 0.17 23.20
N PRO A 2 -20.62 1.25 23.70
CA PRO A 2 -21.43 1.20 24.93
C PRO A 2 -22.51 0.12 24.91
N ASP A 3 -23.23 0.00 23.79
CA ASP A 3 -24.36 -0.94 23.64
C ASP A 3 -23.93 -2.41 23.62
N ALA A 4 -22.68 -2.68 23.24
CA ALA A 4 -22.09 -4.03 23.24
C ALA A 4 -21.29 -4.34 24.53
N GLY A 5 -21.20 -3.41 25.48
CA GLY A 5 -20.41 -3.59 26.70
C GLY A 5 -18.89 -3.64 26.50
N VAL A 6 -18.38 -3.44 25.27
CA VAL A 6 -16.96 -3.56 24.94
C VAL A 6 -16.24 -2.21 25.08
N LYS A 7 -15.11 -2.20 25.80
CA LYS A 7 -14.19 -1.06 25.91
C LYS A 7 -12.75 -1.56 25.75
N VAL A 8 -11.93 -0.82 25.00
CA VAL A 8 -10.51 -1.12 24.80
C VAL A 8 -9.71 0.12 25.15
N SER A 9 -8.66 -0.06 25.94
CA SER A 9 -7.69 0.97 26.30
C SER A 9 -6.31 0.51 25.87
N VAL A 10 -5.56 1.37 25.18
CA VAL A 10 -4.22 1.06 24.68
C VAL A 10 -3.24 2.10 25.21
N LEU A 11 -2.11 1.65 25.76
CA LEU A 11 -1.04 2.49 26.28
C LEU A 11 0.25 2.14 25.55
N SER A 12 1.01 3.15 25.11
CA SER A 12 2.27 2.99 24.40
C SER A 12 3.26 4.03 24.88
N ASN A 13 4.53 3.64 24.91
CA ASN A 13 5.68 4.52 25.13
C ASN A 13 6.39 4.91 23.83
N THR A 14 5.80 4.58 22.68
CA THR A 14 6.32 4.91 21.34
C THR A 14 5.23 5.48 20.44
N THR A 15 5.62 6.22 19.41
CA THR A 15 4.74 6.80 18.39
C THR A 15 4.68 5.98 17.08
N GLY A 16 5.26 4.78 17.06
CA GLY A 16 5.50 4.02 15.83
C GLY A 16 4.25 3.44 15.16
N PHE A 17 3.11 3.43 15.85
CA PHE A 17 1.85 2.93 15.29
C PHE A 17 0.66 3.73 15.85
N PRO A 18 -0.37 4.03 15.03
CA PRO A 18 -1.55 4.74 15.52
C PRO A 18 -2.28 3.91 16.58
N MET A 19 -2.32 4.42 17.81
CA MET A 19 -2.95 3.75 18.95
C MET A 19 -4.44 3.50 18.74
N SER A 20 -5.10 4.38 18.00
CA SER A 20 -6.49 4.25 17.57
C SER A 20 -6.71 2.99 16.73
N GLU A 21 -5.80 2.66 15.83
CA GLU A 21 -5.90 1.45 15.00
C GLU A 21 -5.84 0.21 15.88
N ILE A 22 -4.88 0.12 16.82
CA ILE A 22 -4.80 -1.01 17.77
C ILE A 22 -6.10 -1.16 18.57
N ALA A 23 -6.65 -0.04 19.05
CA ALA A 23 -7.91 -0.05 19.80
C ALA A 23 -9.06 -0.58 18.96
N HIS A 24 -9.19 -0.11 17.71
CA HIS A 24 -10.22 -0.56 16.78
C HIS A 24 -10.07 -2.04 16.41
N TYR A 25 -8.84 -2.53 16.23
CA TYR A 25 -8.57 -3.95 16.01
C TYR A 25 -9.08 -4.79 17.18
N GLY A 26 -8.76 -4.37 18.41
CA GLY A 26 -9.23 -5.03 19.63
C GLY A 26 -10.75 -5.00 19.76
N ILE A 27 -11.40 -3.90 19.37
CA ILE A 27 -12.87 -3.81 19.34
C ILE A 27 -13.45 -4.80 18.32
N ALA A 28 -12.88 -4.89 17.12
CA ALA A 28 -13.36 -5.82 16.09
C ALA A 28 -13.29 -7.27 16.60
N LEU A 29 -12.14 -7.68 17.15
CA LEU A 29 -11.99 -9.02 17.72
C LEU A 29 -12.96 -9.29 18.88
N ALA A 30 -13.17 -8.32 19.78
CA ALA A 30 -14.08 -8.47 20.91
C ALA A 30 -15.55 -8.58 20.48
N LEU A 31 -15.88 -8.17 19.27
CA LEU A 31 -17.21 -8.28 18.66
C LEU A 31 -17.32 -9.48 17.70
N ASP A 32 -16.31 -10.35 17.65
CA ASP A 32 -16.20 -11.46 16.68
C ASP A 32 -16.34 -10.98 15.22
N ALA A 33 -15.88 -9.75 14.96
CA ALA A 33 -15.90 -9.13 13.66
C ALA A 33 -14.51 -9.20 13.02
N ASP A 34 -14.48 -9.42 11.71
CA ASP A 34 -13.25 -9.39 10.93
C ASP A 34 -12.66 -7.95 10.87
N PRO A 35 -11.44 -7.71 11.40
CA PRO A 35 -10.78 -6.41 11.34
C PRO A 35 -10.52 -5.93 9.90
N GLU A 36 -10.38 -6.82 8.92
CA GLU A 36 -10.19 -6.45 7.50
C GLU A 36 -11.41 -5.73 6.90
N ARG A 37 -12.56 -5.76 7.59
CA ARG A 37 -13.72 -4.92 7.21
C ARG A 37 -13.47 -3.44 7.45
N ILE A 38 -12.49 -3.09 8.29
CA ILE A 38 -12.12 -1.71 8.55
C ILE A 38 -11.17 -1.23 7.45
N HIS A 39 -11.53 -0.14 6.78
CA HIS A 39 -10.90 0.32 5.55
C HIS A 39 -9.38 0.44 5.61
N TYR A 40 -8.81 1.02 6.67
CA TYR A 40 -7.37 1.28 6.75
C TYR A 40 -6.54 -0.01 6.98
N PHE A 41 -7.11 -1.06 7.60
CA PHE A 41 -6.41 -2.34 7.71
C PHE A 41 -6.28 -3.02 6.35
N ARG A 42 -7.41 -3.13 5.64
CA ARG A 42 -7.44 -3.66 4.27
C ARG A 42 -6.52 -2.88 3.34
N ARG A 43 -6.61 -1.55 3.37
CA ARG A 43 -5.75 -0.66 2.57
C ARG A 43 -4.27 -0.89 2.87
N ASN A 44 -3.87 -0.95 4.15
CA ASN A 44 -2.49 -1.17 4.55
C ASN A 44 -1.96 -2.55 4.12
N ARG A 45 -2.79 -3.60 4.19
CA ARG A 45 -2.44 -4.92 3.67
C ARG A 45 -2.17 -4.87 2.17
N ILE A 46 -3.07 -4.24 1.39
CA ILE A 46 -2.90 -4.11 -0.06
C ILE A 46 -1.62 -3.32 -0.38
N LEU A 47 -1.38 -2.17 0.25
CA LEU A 47 -0.15 -1.39 0.04
C LEU A 47 1.12 -2.22 0.32
N ARG A 48 1.14 -2.99 1.41
CA ARG A 48 2.25 -3.91 1.74
C ARG A 48 2.40 -5.04 0.71
N GLN A 49 1.31 -5.51 0.12
CA GLN A 49 1.38 -6.49 -0.97
C GLN A 49 2.00 -5.90 -2.25
N LEU A 50 1.75 -4.62 -2.52
CA LEU A 50 2.34 -3.90 -3.65
C LEU A 50 3.82 -3.54 -3.43
N GLN A 51 4.28 -3.42 -2.18
CA GLN A 51 5.69 -3.20 -1.84
C GLN A 51 6.61 -4.27 -2.44
N GLY A 52 7.75 -3.88 -2.99
CA GLY A 52 8.77 -4.81 -3.48
C GLY A 52 9.59 -4.26 -4.63
N ARG A 53 10.39 -5.12 -5.26
CA ARG A 53 11.21 -4.78 -6.43
C ARG A 53 10.52 -5.23 -7.70
N TYR A 54 10.51 -4.38 -8.70
CA TYR A 54 9.84 -4.57 -9.98
C TYR A 54 10.83 -4.48 -11.12
N GLY A 55 10.98 -5.56 -11.88
CA GLY A 55 11.85 -5.63 -13.05
C GLY A 55 11.09 -5.38 -14.35
N SER A 56 11.62 -4.52 -15.20
CA SER A 56 11.18 -4.38 -16.60
C SER A 56 11.64 -5.58 -17.44
N PHE A 57 11.36 -5.57 -18.75
CA PHE A 57 11.84 -6.61 -19.66
C PHE A 57 13.37 -6.80 -19.54
N MET A 58 13.80 -8.04 -19.29
CA MET A 58 15.20 -8.41 -19.02
C MET A 58 15.85 -7.65 -17.85
N ASN A 59 15.06 -7.12 -16.90
CA ASN A 59 15.54 -6.40 -15.72
C ASN A 59 16.48 -5.21 -16.01
N ARG A 60 16.31 -4.55 -17.16
CA ARG A 60 17.13 -3.37 -17.53
C ARG A 60 16.89 -2.18 -16.59
N ILE A 61 15.64 -2.03 -16.18
CA ILE A 61 15.18 -1.07 -15.17
C ILE A 61 14.58 -1.88 -14.02
N VAL A 62 14.99 -1.54 -12.81
CA VAL A 62 14.45 -2.10 -11.56
C VAL A 62 13.93 -0.95 -10.72
N ASP A 63 12.63 -0.97 -10.45
CA ASP A 63 11.95 -0.04 -9.56
C ASP A 63 11.79 -0.69 -8.18
N GLU A 64 12.14 0.03 -7.13
CA GLU A 64 11.90 -0.34 -5.75
C GLU A 64 10.70 0.46 -5.23
N ILE A 65 9.67 -0.27 -4.82
CA ILE A 65 8.44 0.28 -4.25
C ILE A 65 8.45 0.06 -2.74
N THR A 66 8.39 1.15 -1.97
CA THR A 66 8.30 1.17 -0.51
C THR A 66 6.98 1.78 -0.05
N VAL A 67 6.45 1.32 1.07
CA VAL A 67 5.27 1.93 1.71
C VAL A 67 5.74 3.06 2.61
N HIS A 68 5.20 4.26 2.42
CA HIS A 68 5.45 5.42 3.27
C HIS A 68 4.12 5.96 3.82
N GLY A 69 3.65 5.34 4.90
CA GLY A 69 2.32 5.59 5.46
C GLY A 69 1.23 5.13 4.48
N ASP A 70 0.42 6.07 4.01
CA ASP A 70 -0.69 5.86 3.08
C ASP A 70 -0.30 5.96 1.59
N LEU A 71 0.99 6.17 1.32
CA LEU A 71 1.56 6.43 0.01
C LEU A 71 2.54 5.32 -0.37
N LEU A 72 2.81 5.20 -1.67
CA LEU A 72 3.95 4.42 -2.15
C LEU A 72 5.06 5.36 -2.59
N GLU A 73 6.30 4.95 -2.39
CA GLU A 73 7.49 5.62 -2.90
C GLU A 73 8.15 4.70 -3.92
N LEU A 74 8.48 5.24 -5.08
CA LEU A 74 9.18 4.56 -6.16
C LEU A 74 10.60 5.10 -6.26
N ARG A 75 11.59 4.22 -6.20
CA ARG A 75 13.01 4.54 -6.38
C ARG A 75 13.63 3.70 -7.48
N ASN A 76 14.42 4.30 -8.36
CA ASN A 76 15.24 3.58 -9.33
C ASN A 76 16.52 4.35 -9.66
N ASN A 77 17.38 3.76 -10.48
CA ASN A 77 18.67 4.36 -10.84
C ASN A 77 18.57 5.45 -11.93
N PHE A 78 17.39 5.68 -12.50
CA PHE A 78 17.18 6.58 -13.65
C PHE A 78 16.52 7.90 -13.26
N VAL A 79 15.91 7.97 -12.08
CA VAL A 79 15.31 9.18 -11.52
C VAL A 79 16.22 9.68 -10.40
N GLU A 80 16.55 10.97 -10.40
CA GLU A 80 17.23 11.58 -9.26
C GLU A 80 16.28 11.61 -8.05
N GLY A 81 16.57 10.79 -7.03
CA GLY A 81 15.80 10.70 -5.81
C GLY A 81 14.71 9.62 -5.85
N SER A 82 13.55 9.94 -5.31
CA SER A 82 12.39 9.05 -5.26
C SER A 82 11.12 9.80 -5.67
N VAL A 83 10.15 9.04 -6.15
CA VAL A 83 8.88 9.55 -6.66
C VAL A 83 7.76 9.06 -5.75
N ILE A 84 6.98 10.00 -5.21
CA ILE A 84 5.81 9.66 -4.42
C ILE A 84 4.66 9.33 -5.36
N LEU A 85 4.09 8.13 -5.18
CA LEU A 85 2.90 7.65 -5.84
C LEU A 85 1.71 7.83 -4.89
N VAL A 86 0.82 8.74 -5.27
CA VAL A 86 -0.40 9.07 -4.54
C VAL A 86 -1.54 8.15 -5.03
N PRO A 87 -2.24 7.43 -4.14
CA PRO A 87 -3.30 6.53 -4.53
C PRO A 87 -4.52 7.29 -5.05
N GLU A 88 -5.11 6.79 -6.14
CA GLU A 88 -6.47 7.15 -6.58
C GLU A 88 -7.46 6.05 -6.21
N THR A 89 -7.09 4.79 -6.44
CA THR A 89 -7.88 3.60 -6.07
C THR A 89 -6.98 2.53 -5.48
N ILE A 90 -7.48 1.83 -4.45
CA ILE A 90 -6.78 0.70 -3.82
C ILE A 90 -7.78 -0.44 -3.65
N ASP A 91 -7.68 -1.44 -4.53
CA ASP A 91 -8.49 -2.65 -4.52
C ASP A 91 -7.63 -3.91 -4.61
N GLU A 92 -8.22 -5.06 -4.29
CA GLU A 92 -7.53 -6.37 -4.16
C GLU A 92 -6.86 -6.86 -5.45
N ASN A 93 -7.39 -6.46 -6.61
CA ASN A 93 -6.95 -6.96 -7.91
C ASN A 93 -6.29 -5.87 -8.77
N HIS A 94 -6.61 -4.61 -8.50
CA HIS A 94 -6.15 -3.45 -9.25
C HIS A 94 -6.03 -2.25 -8.30
N SER A 95 -4.92 -1.53 -8.38
CA SER A 95 -4.75 -0.29 -7.62
C SER A 95 -4.10 0.75 -8.53
N SER A 96 -4.67 1.95 -8.56
CA SER A 96 -4.17 3.05 -9.38
C SER A 96 -3.58 4.15 -8.52
N PHE A 97 -2.45 4.68 -8.97
CA PHE A 97 -1.71 5.75 -8.34
C PHE A 97 -1.30 6.76 -9.40
N TYR A 98 -1.02 7.98 -8.96
CA TYR A 98 -0.43 8.99 -9.81
C TYR A 98 0.75 9.66 -9.13
N THR A 99 1.59 10.26 -9.94
CA THR A 99 2.62 11.20 -9.49
C THR A 99 2.69 12.38 -10.44
N MET A 100 3.34 13.45 -9.99
CA MET A 100 3.53 14.67 -10.76
C MET A 100 5.02 14.86 -11.06
N ASN A 101 5.42 14.64 -12.31
CA ASN A 101 6.79 14.81 -12.77
C ASN A 101 6.83 15.88 -13.87
N ASN A 102 7.66 16.92 -13.71
CA ASN A 102 7.80 18.02 -14.68
C ASN A 102 6.46 18.65 -15.10
N GLY A 103 5.53 18.83 -14.15
CA GLY A 103 4.19 19.39 -14.42
C GLY A 103 3.24 18.44 -15.16
N ARG A 104 3.62 17.19 -15.39
CA ARG A 104 2.79 16.17 -16.01
C ARG A 104 2.40 15.10 -15.00
N ARG A 105 1.14 14.67 -15.09
CA ARG A 105 0.63 13.54 -14.32
C ARG A 105 1.07 12.24 -14.98
N THR A 106 1.77 11.39 -14.23
CA THR A 106 2.14 10.04 -14.65
C THR A 106 1.36 9.04 -13.83
N ILE A 107 0.67 8.12 -14.50
CA ILE A 107 -0.16 7.08 -13.88
C ILE A 107 0.71 5.84 -13.62
N SER A 108 0.47 5.21 -12.49
CA SER A 108 1.02 3.91 -12.10
C SER A 108 -0.12 2.96 -11.75
N GLU A 109 -0.21 1.83 -12.45
CA GLU A 109 -1.24 0.83 -12.21
C GLU A 109 -0.61 -0.46 -11.73
N PHE A 110 -1.12 -0.98 -10.62
CA PHE A 110 -0.75 -2.30 -10.11
C PHE A 110 -1.86 -3.30 -10.42
N PHE A 111 -1.49 -4.46 -10.94
CA PHE A 111 -2.40 -5.58 -11.20
C PHE A 111 -1.95 -6.79 -10.38
N ILE A 112 -2.79 -7.22 -9.45
CA ILE A 112 -2.58 -8.41 -8.64
C ILE A 112 -3.29 -9.57 -9.35
N ARG A 113 -2.51 -10.55 -9.81
CA ARG A 113 -3.01 -11.73 -10.50
C ARG A 113 -3.50 -12.77 -9.48
N GLN A 114 -4.41 -13.65 -9.91
CA GLN A 114 -4.94 -14.73 -9.07
C GLN A 114 -3.87 -15.69 -8.52
N ASP A 115 -2.74 -15.80 -9.21
CA ASP A 115 -1.59 -16.61 -8.78
C ASP A 115 -0.62 -15.86 -7.85
N GLY A 116 -1.01 -14.67 -7.38
CA GLY A 116 -0.22 -13.84 -6.47
C GLY A 116 0.87 -12.99 -7.15
N ARG A 117 1.06 -13.11 -8.46
CA ARG A 117 2.00 -12.25 -9.19
C ARG A 117 1.47 -10.81 -9.24
N VAL A 118 2.38 -9.85 -9.08
CA VAL A 118 2.04 -8.43 -9.19
C VAL A 118 2.76 -7.82 -10.39
N GLU A 119 2.01 -7.08 -11.19
CA GLU A 119 2.51 -6.32 -12.33
C GLU A 119 2.32 -4.83 -12.07
N LEU A 120 3.28 -4.04 -12.52
CA LEU A 120 3.23 -2.58 -12.46
C LEU A 120 3.28 -2.04 -13.90
N ILE A 121 2.39 -1.11 -14.23
CA ILE A 121 2.52 -0.26 -15.42
C ILE A 121 2.81 1.15 -14.92
N HIS A 122 4.01 1.66 -15.16
CA HIS A 122 4.41 3.01 -14.78
C HIS A 122 4.80 3.81 -16.02
N GLY A 123 4.12 4.92 -16.29
CA GLY A 123 4.41 5.77 -17.46
C GLY A 123 4.35 5.04 -18.81
N GLY A 124 3.52 3.99 -18.91
CA GLY A 124 3.36 3.17 -20.12
C GLY A 124 4.35 2.00 -20.25
N VAL A 125 5.26 1.81 -19.29
CA VAL A 125 6.20 0.68 -19.27
C VAL A 125 5.72 -0.37 -18.27
N ARG A 126 5.79 -1.65 -18.66
CA ARG A 126 5.39 -2.78 -17.81
C ARG A 126 6.59 -3.35 -17.05
N PHE A 127 6.37 -3.60 -15.77
CA PHE A 127 7.28 -4.24 -14.84
C PHE A 127 6.58 -5.42 -14.13
N ARG A 128 7.37 -6.37 -13.64
CA ARG A 128 6.91 -7.52 -12.86
C ARG A 128 7.61 -7.55 -11.53
N LYS A 129 6.89 -7.86 -10.46
CA LYS A 129 7.48 -8.04 -9.14
C LYS A 129 8.47 -9.21 -9.14
N ILE A 130 9.67 -8.99 -8.64
CA ILE A 130 10.78 -9.96 -8.59
C ILE A 130 11.29 -10.23 -7.17
N ALA A 131 10.97 -9.36 -6.20
CA ALA A 131 11.25 -9.52 -4.78
C ALA A 131 10.23 -8.74 -3.95
#